data_AF-A0A8T5TUI1-F1
#
_entry.id   AF-A0A8T5TUI1-F1
#
_cell.length_a   1.000
_cell.length_b   1.000
_cell.length_c   1.000
_cell.angle_alpha   90.00
_cell.angle_beta   90.00
_cell.angle_gamma   90.00
#
_symmetry.space_group_name_H-M   'P 1'
#
loop_
_entity.id
_entity.type
_entity.pdbx_description
1 polymer ?
#
loop_
_entity_poly.entity_id
_entity_poly.type
_entity_poly.pdbx_seq_one_letter_code
_entity_poly.pdbx_strand_id
1 'polypeptide(L)' 'MTALNSEKGLQIGSKAPMIDTTDIYGNSINLTKILQENRGLLIDFFRGAW' A
#
# COMPACT_ATOMS: atom_id res chain seq x y z
N MET A 1 5.26 -28.33 -0.79
CA MET A 1 5.08 -27.52 -2.01
C MET A 1 3.61 -27.55 -2.37
N THR A 2 2.85 -26.53 -2.01
CA THR A 2 1.45 -26.37 -2.41
C THR A 2 1.36 -25.11 -3.25
N ALA A 3 0.75 -25.24 -4.43
CA ALA A 3 0.71 -24.23 -5.47
C ALA A 3 0.08 -22.92 -4.96
N LEU A 4 0.76 -21.80 -5.23
CA LEU A 4 0.23 -20.45 -5.14
C LEU A 4 -0.90 -20.30 -6.18
N ASN A 5 -2.13 -20.61 -5.77
CA ASN A 5 -3.32 -20.22 -6.54
C ASN A 5 -3.39 -18.67 -6.54
N SER A 6 -3.29 -18.06 -7.71
CA SER A 6 -3.20 -16.61 -7.88
C SER A 6 -4.57 -15.94 -7.76
N GLU A 7 -5.09 -15.85 -6.54
CA GLU A 7 -6.19 -14.92 -6.23
C GLU A 7 -5.62 -13.50 -6.22
N LYS A 8 -6.02 -12.70 -7.21
CA LYS A 8 -5.49 -11.35 -7.44
C LYS A 8 -5.97 -10.39 -6.34
N GLY A 9 -5.04 -9.71 -5.66
CA GLY A 9 -5.34 -8.61 -4.73
C GLY A 9 -5.14 -8.96 -3.25
N LEU A 10 -5.39 -7.97 -2.38
CA LEU A 10 -5.35 -8.14 -0.92
C LEU A 10 -6.74 -8.55 -0.44
N GLN A 11 -6.82 -9.63 0.34
CA GLN A 11 -8.07 -10.07 0.96
C GLN A 11 -8.49 -9.11 2.09
N ILE A 12 -9.80 -8.94 2.31
CA ILE A 12 -10.32 -8.11 3.42
C ILE A 12 -9.82 -8.66 4.75
N GLY A 13 -9.38 -7.77 5.65
CA GLY A 13 -8.83 -8.14 6.96
C GLY A 13 -7.37 -8.63 6.92
N SER A 14 -6.78 -8.77 5.73
CA SER A 14 -5.34 -9.00 5.62
C SER A 14 -4.55 -7.78 6.11
N LYS A 15 -3.32 -8.02 6.55
CA LYS A 15 -2.42 -6.95 6.96
C LYS A 15 -2.09 -6.08 5.73
N ALA A 16 -2.26 -4.77 5.86
CA ALA A 16 -1.84 -3.84 4.83
C ALA A 16 -0.34 -4.02 4.50
N PRO A 17 0.06 -3.97 3.21
CA PRO A 17 1.46 -4.04 2.83
C PRO A 17 2.21 -2.83 3.39
N MET A 18 3.47 -3.02 3.76
CA MET A 18 4.30 -1.89 4.18
C MET A 18 4.60 -1.01 2.96
N ILE A 19 4.28 0.29 3.07
CA ILE A 19 4.67 1.30 2.09
C ILE A 19 5.63 2.25 2.79
N ASP A 20 6.87 2.24 2.32
CA ASP A 20 7.94 3.13 2.73
C ASP A 20 8.65 3.59 1.46
N THR A 21 8.35 4.81 1.03
CA THR A 21 8.75 5.30 -0.30
C THR A 21 8.93 6.82 -0.28
N THR A 22 9.14 7.40 -1.44
CA THR A 22 9.33 8.83 -1.63
C THR A 22 8.37 9.33 -2.72
N ASP A 23 7.74 10.48 -2.50
CA ASP A 23 6.90 11.11 -3.52
C ASP A 23 7.73 11.74 -4.67
N ILE A 24 7.04 12.29 -5.67
CA ILE A 24 7.67 12.95 -6.83
C ILE A 24 8.46 14.21 -6.46
N TYR A 25 8.27 14.76 -5.26
CA TYR A 25 8.98 15.93 -4.75
C TYR A 25 10.14 15.57 -3.82
N GLY A 26 10.38 14.28 -3.56
CA GLY A 26 11.45 13.83 -2.66
C GLY A 26 11.03 13.69 -1.19
N ASN A 27 9.76 13.87 -0.84
CA ASN A 27 9.29 13.71 0.53
C ASN A 27 9.09 12.23 0.88
N SER A 28 9.51 11.84 2.09
CA SER A 28 9.31 10.48 2.58
C SER A 28 7.83 10.22 2.91
N ILE A 29 7.30 9.13 2.35
CA ILE A 29 5.98 8.57 2.64
C ILE A 29 6.18 7.29 3.45
N ASN A 30 5.68 7.27 4.68
CA ASN A 30 5.70 6.09 5.54
C ASN A 30 4.28 5.75 6.02
N LEU A 31 3.78 4.58 5.61
CA LEU A 31 2.41 4.15 5.91
C LEU A 31 2.13 4.06 7.40
N THR A 32 3.11 3.61 8.19
CA THR A 32 2.94 3.45 9.65
C THR A 32 2.68 4.79 10.30
N LYS A 33 3.43 5.83 9.93
CA LYS A 33 3.24 7.19 10.45
C LYS A 33 1.87 7.75 10.06
N ILE A 34 1.47 7.59 8.80
CA ILE A 34 0.17 8.08 8.31
C ILE A 34 -0.98 7.44 9.10
N LEU A 35 -0.93 6.12 9.34
CA LEU A 35 -1.96 5.40 10.09
C LEU A 35 -1.93 5.64 11.61
N GLN A 36 -0.83 6.17 12.16
CA GLN A 36 -0.81 6.62 13.56
C GLN A 36 -1.63 7.89 13.76
N GLU A 37 -1.67 8.75 12.74
CA GLU A 37 -2.35 10.05 12.78
C GLU A 37 -3.77 9.99 12.19
N ASN A 38 -4.08 8.94 11.43
CA ASN A 38 -5.32 8.81 10.67
C ASN A 38 -6.00 7.45 10.92
N ARG A 39 -7.34 7.45 10.93
CA ARG A 39 -8.14 6.21 11.16
C ARG A 39 -8.15 5.25 9.95
N GLY A 40 -7.65 5.69 8.80
CA GLY A 40 -7.57 4.90 7.58
C GLY A 40 -6.90 5.68 6.46
N LEU A 41 -6.55 4.97 5.39
CA LEU A 41 -5.94 5.53 4.19
C LEU A 41 -6.57 4.87 2.96
N LEU A 42 -7.01 5.67 2.00
CA LEU A 42 -7.38 5.21 0.67
C LEU A 42 -6.16 5.27 -0.24
N ILE A 43 -5.85 4.16 -0.91
CA ILE A 43 -4.72 4.07 -1.85
C ILE A 43 -5.31 3.77 -3.23
N ASP A 44 -5.01 4.63 -4.18
CA ASP A 44 -5.40 4.46 -5.58
C ASP A 44 -4.16 4.11 -6.42
N PHE A 45 -4.30 3.09 -7.26
CA PHE A 45 -3.23 2.63 -8.14
C PHE A 45 -3.55 3.04 -9.57
N PHE A 46 -2.87 4.09 -10.04
CA PHE A 46 -2.97 4.49 -11.43
C PHE A 46 -1.89 3.79 -12.28
N ARG A 47 -2.28 3.34 -13.48
CA ARG A 47 -1.35 2.81 -14.50
C ARG A 47 -1.18 3.87 -15.60
N GLY A 48 -0.11 4.64 -15.55
CA GLY A 48 0.23 5.64 -16.55
C GLY A 48 1.36 6.55 -16.09
N ALA A 49 1.81 7.43 -16.98
CA ALA A 49 2.71 8.52 -16.60
C ALA A 49 1.92 9.55 -15.79
N TRP A 50 2.46 9.90 -14.62
CA TRP A 50 1.96 10.97 -13.77
C TRP A 50 2.44 12.31 -14.30
#